data_AF-A0A452Y8W1-F1
#
_entry.id   AF-A0A452Y8W1-F1
#
_cell.length_a   1.000
_cell.length_b   1.000
_cell.length_c   1.000
_cell.angle_alpha   90.00
_cell.angle_beta   90.00
_cell.angle_gamma   90.00
#
_symmetry.space_group_name_H-M   'P 1'
#
loop_
_entity.id
_entity.type
_entity.pdbx_description
1 polymer ?
#
loop_
_entity_poly.entity_id
_entity_poly.type
_entity_poly.pdbx_seq_one_letter_code
_entity_poly.pdbx_strand_id
1 'polypeptide(L)'
;DARVAIIGHVVHMVNRDYEAMARDYYALDFLKPEVDVSPIVPALKNFFDDALDSTVSELNFKTIVDGLGAVLYQYPFNVPAYYALILRSLTVLEDPNPYLRDALIELLFKDEKFRWNRLENLLVQGRQDREFVAKDALQPVLKLLLGPDGENLRVLVVKEAVRVTEAITFGTLIDSYNAAPEFLKPLISNGNPAGPFKISDVEREQMLELRDTVLRIWGLLRSSDTFDPSLLQPIVQVLQEREARVFGSRIAGGVSQRLAARLLQQLLRIPPAPVPGSS
;
A
#
# COMPACT_ATOMS: atom_id res chain seq x y z
N ASP A 1 16.49 20.20 35.56
CA ASP A 1 15.37 20.24 34.60
C ASP A 1 15.83 19.52 33.34
N ALA A 2 15.16 18.42 32.96
CA ALA A 2 15.54 17.59 31.82
C ALA A 2 15.60 18.39 30.50
N ARG A 3 14.77 19.43 30.38
CA ARG A 3 14.77 20.33 29.21
C ARG A 3 16.10 21.06 29.03
N VAL A 4 16.70 21.52 30.13
CA VAL A 4 17.99 22.24 30.10
C VAL A 4 19.13 21.29 29.76
N ALA A 5 19.11 20.07 30.30
CA ALA A 5 20.09 19.04 30.00
C ALA A 5 20.05 18.62 28.52
N ILE A 6 18.85 18.47 27.93
CA ILE A 6 18.69 18.17 26.50
C ILE A 6 19.25 19.31 25.63
N ILE A 7 18.95 20.57 25.98
CA ILE A 7 19.47 21.72 25.23
C ILE A 7 21.00 21.76 25.30
N GLY A 8 21.58 21.53 26.49
CA GLY A 8 23.04 21.43 26.67
C GLY A 8 23.64 20.32 25.80
N HIS A 9 23.01 19.15 25.78
CA HIS A 9 23.43 18.01 24.97
C HIS A 9 23.45 18.30 23.48
N VAL A 10 22.41 18.95 22.96
CA VAL A 10 22.34 19.37 21.55
C VAL A 10 23.42 20.41 21.24
N VAL A 11 23.69 21.35 22.17
CA VAL A 11 24.76 22.35 21.99
C VAL A 11 26.13 21.69 21.90
N HIS A 12 26.44 20.72 22.78
CA HIS A 12 27.71 19.99 22.70
C HIS A 12 27.83 19.17 21.41
N MET A 13 26.74 18.52 20.96
CA MET A 13 26.70 17.79 19.70
C MET A 13 27.01 18.69 18.49
N VAL A 14 26.35 19.85 18.38
CA VAL A 14 26.56 20.79 17.26
C VAL A 14 27.97 21.37 17.26
N ASN A 15 28.54 21.60 18.46
CA ASN A 15 29.92 22.04 18.61
C ASN A 15 30.96 20.93 18.43
N ARG A 16 30.53 19.69 18.17
CA ARG A 16 31.37 18.47 18.12
C ARG A 16 32.21 18.26 19.39
N ASP A 17 31.71 18.74 20.53
CA ASP A 17 32.32 18.53 21.85
C ASP A 17 31.80 17.21 22.45
N TYR A 18 32.34 16.11 21.93
CA TYR A 18 31.87 14.76 22.28
C TYR A 18 32.23 14.35 23.71
N GLU A 19 33.23 14.97 24.33
CA GLU A 19 33.55 14.75 25.75
C GLU A 19 32.50 15.38 26.65
N ALA A 20 32.14 16.65 26.41
CA ALA A 20 31.08 17.30 27.16
C ALA A 20 29.73 16.61 26.91
N MET A 21 29.45 16.25 25.65
CA MET A 21 28.25 15.51 25.25
C MET A 21 28.09 14.19 26.01
N ALA A 22 29.17 13.42 26.18
CA ALA A 22 29.12 12.15 26.91
C ALA A 22 28.84 12.33 28.40
N ARG A 23 29.29 13.46 28.99
CA ARG A 23 29.01 13.79 30.41
C ARG A 23 27.57 14.24 30.63
N ASP A 24 26.89 14.77 29.61
CA ASP A 24 25.48 15.13 29.73
C ASP A 24 24.60 13.92 30.03
N TYR A 25 25.04 12.71 29.69
CA TYR A 25 24.32 11.48 30.02
C TYR A 25 24.18 11.24 31.53
N TYR A 26 25.01 11.84 32.37
CA TYR A 26 24.77 11.85 33.82
C TYR A 26 23.58 12.75 34.18
N ALA A 27 23.52 13.95 33.59
CA ALA A 27 22.44 14.90 33.83
C ALA A 27 21.09 14.46 33.24
N LEU A 28 21.13 13.54 32.27
CA LEU A 28 19.96 12.90 31.66
C LEU A 28 19.54 11.58 32.35
N ASP A 29 20.22 11.19 33.42
CA ASP A 29 20.05 9.91 34.14
C ASP A 29 20.29 8.66 33.28
N PHE A 30 21.02 8.80 32.18
CA PHE A 30 21.37 7.73 31.24
C PHE A 30 22.57 6.92 31.71
N LEU A 31 23.47 7.55 32.46
CA LEU A 31 24.62 6.92 33.07
C LEU A 31 24.72 7.36 34.52
N LYS A 32 25.28 6.49 35.37
CA LYS A 32 25.62 6.88 36.75
C LYS A 32 26.93 7.68 36.75
N PRO A 33 27.12 8.66 37.65
CA PRO A 33 28.31 9.51 37.68
C PRO A 33 29.64 8.74 37.82
N GLU A 34 29.61 7.50 38.29
CA GLU A 34 30.79 6.66 38.48
C GLU A 34 31.22 5.91 37.20
N VAL A 35 30.41 5.93 36.14
CA VAL A 35 30.73 5.27 34.86
C VAL A 35 31.73 6.13 34.09
N ASP A 36 32.90 5.58 33.74
CA ASP A 36 33.84 6.25 32.85
C ASP A 36 33.29 6.34 31.42
N VAL A 37 33.14 7.57 30.92
CA VAL A 37 32.59 7.86 29.59
C VAL A 37 33.67 7.97 28.51
N SER A 38 34.95 7.99 28.88
CA SER A 38 36.08 8.08 27.93
C SER A 38 36.00 7.03 26.80
N PRO A 39 35.58 5.78 27.05
CA PRO A 39 35.42 4.77 25.99
C PRO A 39 34.26 5.02 25.03
N ILE A 40 33.28 5.86 25.40
CA ILE A 40 32.07 6.15 24.63
C ILE A 40 32.34 7.28 23.62
N VAL A 41 33.21 8.23 23.98
CA VAL A 41 33.54 9.41 23.18
C VAL A 41 33.90 9.09 21.72
N PRO A 42 34.78 8.09 21.42
CA PRO A 42 35.08 7.75 20.03
C PRO A 42 33.88 7.23 19.24
N ALA A 43 32.96 6.51 19.90
CA ALA A 43 31.77 5.97 19.26
C ALA A 43 30.76 7.08 18.93
N LEU A 44 30.56 8.03 19.86
CA LEU A 44 29.75 9.23 19.62
C LEU A 44 30.35 10.07 18.49
N LYS A 45 31.67 10.29 18.53
CA LYS A 45 32.38 11.05 17.50
C LYS A 45 32.16 10.46 16.12
N ASN A 46 32.43 9.16 15.94
CA ASN A 46 32.27 8.49 14.65
C ASN A 46 30.82 8.59 14.14
N PHE A 47 29.85 8.33 15.03
CA PHE A 47 28.45 8.36 14.65
C PHE A 47 27.94 9.77 14.29
N PHE A 48 28.22 10.76 15.13
CA PHE A 48 27.70 12.11 14.95
C PHE A 48 28.48 12.92 13.91
N ASP A 49 29.77 12.67 13.69
CA ASP A 49 30.48 13.27 12.55
C ASP A 49 29.89 12.76 11.23
N ASP A 50 29.70 11.45 11.08
CA ASP A 50 29.07 10.87 9.88
C ASP A 50 27.66 11.45 9.65
N ALA A 51 26.89 11.63 10.72
CA ALA A 51 25.55 12.22 10.64
C ALA A 51 25.57 13.73 10.32
N LEU A 52 26.47 14.51 10.91
CA LEU A 52 26.54 15.96 10.70
C LEU A 52 27.16 16.34 9.34
N ASP A 53 27.98 15.46 8.76
CA ASP A 53 28.63 15.67 7.45
C ASP A 53 27.78 15.14 6.28
N SER A 54 26.74 14.35 6.54
CA SER A 54 25.82 13.83 5.53
C SER A 54 24.77 14.87 5.12
N THR A 55 24.39 14.91 3.85
CA THR A 55 23.24 15.72 3.41
C THR A 55 21.92 15.16 3.96
N VAL A 56 20.88 16.01 4.07
CA VAL A 56 19.53 15.57 4.51
C VAL A 56 18.99 14.42 3.65
N SER A 57 19.43 14.32 2.39
CA SER A 57 19.07 13.25 1.46
C SER A 57 19.87 11.95 1.65
N GLU A 58 21.04 12.00 2.27
CA GLU A 58 21.92 10.86 2.55
C GLU A 58 21.75 10.31 3.98
N LEU A 59 21.15 11.12 4.87
CA LEU A 59 20.78 10.70 6.22
C LEU A 59 19.68 9.64 6.19
N ASN A 60 20.09 8.38 6.20
CA ASN A 60 19.20 7.25 6.36
C ASN A 60 18.88 7.04 7.84
N PHE A 61 17.62 7.25 8.22
CA PHE A 61 17.15 7.08 9.59
C PHE A 61 17.43 5.68 10.17
N LYS A 62 17.44 4.62 9.34
CA LYS A 62 17.85 3.28 9.76
C LYS A 62 19.30 3.27 10.26
N THR A 63 20.20 3.95 9.56
CA THR A 63 21.61 4.07 9.95
C THR A 63 21.74 4.84 11.27
N ILE A 64 20.92 5.87 11.47
CA ILE A 64 20.88 6.65 12.71
C ILE A 64 20.42 5.78 13.89
N VAL A 65 19.31 5.05 13.74
CA VAL A 65 18.76 4.19 14.78
C VAL A 65 19.67 2.99 15.07
N ASP A 66 20.22 2.35 14.04
CA ASP A 66 21.16 1.22 14.21
C ASP A 66 22.44 1.69 14.90
N GLY A 67 23.00 2.84 14.49
CA GLY A 67 24.22 3.40 15.07
C GLY A 67 24.01 3.80 16.53
N LEU A 68 22.91 4.49 16.85
CA LEU A 68 22.57 4.85 18.22
C LEU A 68 22.27 3.60 19.07
N GLY A 69 21.56 2.62 18.52
CA GLY A 69 21.26 1.35 19.16
C GLY A 69 22.53 0.55 19.49
N ALA A 70 23.51 0.54 18.58
CA ALA A 70 24.80 -0.11 18.81
C ALA A 70 25.56 0.54 19.98
N VAL A 71 25.59 1.88 20.05
CA VAL A 71 26.21 2.60 21.17
C VAL A 71 25.48 2.28 22.49
N LEU A 72 24.15 2.35 22.50
CA LEU A 72 23.36 2.07 23.71
C LEU A 72 23.49 0.62 24.19
N TYR A 73 23.73 -0.33 23.29
CA TYR A 73 23.95 -1.74 23.63
C TYR A 73 25.37 -2.02 24.13
N GLN A 74 26.37 -1.37 23.53
CA GLN A 74 27.78 -1.62 23.82
C GLN A 74 28.24 -1.01 25.16
N TYR A 75 27.56 0.03 25.64
CA TYR A 75 27.92 0.77 26.85
C TYR A 75 26.79 0.69 27.90
N PRO A 76 27.09 0.90 29.20
CA PRO A 76 26.16 0.59 30.30
C PRO A 76 25.08 1.67 30.50
N PHE A 77 24.35 2.00 29.44
CA PHE A 77 23.24 2.96 29.46
C PHE A 77 22.04 2.41 30.23
N ASN A 78 21.49 3.25 31.11
CA ASN A 78 20.22 3.03 31.79
C ASN A 78 19.17 3.95 31.18
N VAL A 79 18.54 3.54 30.08
CA VAL A 79 17.57 4.39 29.37
C VAL A 79 16.23 4.41 30.12
N PRO A 80 15.79 5.58 30.65
CA PRO A 80 14.49 5.70 31.30
C PRO A 80 13.34 5.38 30.33
N ALA A 81 12.27 4.79 30.85
CA ALA A 81 11.15 4.27 30.04
C ALA A 81 10.54 5.32 29.08
N TYR A 82 10.50 6.60 29.46
CA TYR A 82 9.93 7.64 28.61
C TYR A 82 10.78 7.94 27.36
N TYR A 83 12.11 7.83 27.42
CA TYR A 83 12.97 7.99 26.23
C TYR A 83 12.95 6.77 25.33
N ALA A 84 12.85 5.57 25.91
CA ALA A 84 12.62 4.36 25.12
C ALA A 84 11.32 4.43 24.34
N LEU A 85 10.27 5.05 24.91
CA LEU A 85 9.00 5.32 24.22
C LEU A 85 9.14 6.36 23.10
N ILE A 86 9.94 7.42 23.30
CA ILE A 86 10.22 8.42 22.26
C ILE A 86 10.98 7.79 21.09
N LEU A 87 12.07 7.05 21.37
CA LEU A 87 12.84 6.33 20.35
C LEU A 87 11.96 5.32 19.62
N ARG A 88 11.16 4.54 20.35
CA ARG A 88 10.20 3.59 19.76
C ARG A 88 9.15 4.31 18.91
N SER A 89 8.64 5.46 19.35
CA SER A 89 7.68 6.24 18.54
C SER A 89 8.31 6.79 17.27
N LEU A 90 9.57 7.22 17.32
CA LEU A 90 10.31 7.71 16.15
C LEU A 90 10.63 6.57 15.19
N THR A 91 11.02 5.40 15.70
CA THR A 91 11.20 4.17 14.89
C THR A 91 9.90 3.72 14.23
N VAL A 92 8.76 3.81 14.92
CA VAL A 92 7.43 3.47 14.37
C VAL A 92 6.96 4.48 13.32
N LEU A 93 7.44 5.73 13.37
CA LEU A 93 7.03 6.80 12.44
C LEU A 93 7.78 6.80 11.10
N GLU A 94 8.98 6.21 11.00
CA GLU A 94 9.83 6.28 9.79
C GLU A 94 10.22 4.93 9.15
N ASP A 95 9.76 3.79 9.69
CA ASP A 95 9.94 2.49 9.03
C ASP A 95 9.03 2.40 7.76
N PRO A 96 9.53 2.01 6.57
CA PRO A 96 8.73 1.68 5.39
C PRO A 96 8.03 0.29 5.49
N ASN A 97 7.74 -0.15 6.71
CA ASN A 97 6.38 -0.30 7.24
C ASN A 97 5.60 -1.64 7.11
N PRO A 98 5.79 -2.57 8.08
CA PRO A 98 4.81 -3.60 8.44
C PRO A 98 3.44 -3.01 8.89
N TYR A 99 3.41 -1.82 9.50
CA TYR A 99 2.16 -1.13 9.88
C TYR A 99 1.45 -0.46 8.70
N LEU A 100 2.12 -0.13 7.58
CA LEU A 100 1.44 0.38 6.38
C LEU A 100 0.84 -0.79 5.62
N ARG A 101 1.48 -1.98 5.66
CA ARG A 101 0.84 -3.23 5.22
C ARG A 101 -0.43 -3.48 6.02
N ASP A 102 -0.36 -3.53 7.34
CA ASP A 102 -1.53 -3.84 8.17
C ASP A 102 -2.55 -2.70 8.13
N ALA A 103 -2.15 -1.43 8.15
CA ALA A 103 -3.07 -0.30 8.05
C ALA A 103 -3.68 -0.13 6.65
N LEU A 104 -2.94 -0.38 5.56
CA LEU A 104 -3.50 -0.37 4.21
C LEU A 104 -4.45 -1.56 4.01
N ILE A 105 -4.08 -2.74 4.53
CA ILE A 105 -4.95 -3.92 4.54
C ILE A 105 -6.19 -3.62 5.38
N GLU A 106 -6.10 -3.05 6.57
CA GLU A 106 -7.27 -2.68 7.40
C GLU A 106 -8.10 -1.54 6.80
N LEU A 107 -7.46 -0.62 6.08
CA LEU A 107 -8.15 0.49 5.43
C LEU A 107 -8.93 0.02 4.20
N LEU A 108 -8.29 -0.78 3.34
CA LEU A 108 -8.83 -1.24 2.07
C LEU A 108 -9.55 -2.59 2.17
N PHE A 109 -9.26 -3.41 3.16
CA PHE A 109 -9.92 -4.68 3.43
C PHE A 109 -10.54 -4.68 4.83
N LYS A 110 -11.77 -5.19 4.93
CA LYS A 110 -12.42 -5.48 6.20
C LYS A 110 -13.10 -6.83 6.09
N ASP A 111 -12.89 -7.69 7.08
CA ASP A 111 -13.44 -9.06 7.08
C ASP A 111 -13.09 -9.83 5.78
N GLU A 112 -11.83 -9.71 5.33
CA GLU A 112 -11.30 -10.25 4.05
C GLU A 112 -11.98 -9.72 2.77
N LYS A 113 -12.83 -8.69 2.84
CA LYS A 113 -13.50 -8.08 1.69
C LYS A 113 -12.87 -6.76 1.35
N PHE A 114 -12.59 -6.53 0.07
CA PHE A 114 -12.12 -5.22 -0.38
C PHE A 114 -13.22 -4.18 -0.31
N ARG A 115 -12.87 -2.99 0.14
CA ARG A 115 -13.75 -1.85 0.34
C ARG A 115 -13.64 -0.89 -0.84
N TRP A 116 -14.24 -1.27 -1.96
CA TRP A 116 -14.20 -0.48 -3.20
C TRP A 116 -14.66 0.96 -3.01
N ASN A 117 -15.73 1.20 -2.25
CA ASN A 117 -16.21 2.54 -1.95
C ASN A 117 -15.17 3.37 -1.16
N ARG A 118 -14.29 2.72 -0.35
CA ARG A 118 -13.20 3.42 0.33
C ARG A 118 -12.10 3.83 -0.67
N LEU A 119 -11.73 2.93 -1.58
CA LEU A 119 -10.77 3.24 -2.65
C LEU A 119 -11.27 4.37 -3.55
N GLU A 120 -12.54 4.32 -3.99
CA GLU A 120 -13.15 5.39 -4.79
C GLU A 120 -13.06 6.74 -4.06
N ASN A 121 -13.47 6.80 -2.80
CA ASN A 121 -13.41 8.02 -2.00
C ASN A 121 -11.99 8.57 -1.87
N LEU A 122 -11.00 7.70 -1.65
CA LEU A 122 -9.60 8.12 -1.56
C LEU A 122 -9.09 8.70 -2.89
N LEU A 123 -9.47 8.10 -4.03
CA LEU A 123 -9.08 8.60 -5.35
C LEU A 123 -9.77 9.92 -5.70
N VAL A 124 -11.05 10.06 -5.36
CA VAL A 124 -11.80 11.31 -5.54
C VAL A 124 -11.19 12.43 -4.70
N GLN A 125 -10.82 12.14 -3.45
CA GLN A 125 -10.16 13.09 -2.55
C GLN A 125 -8.76 13.44 -3.04
N GLY A 126 -7.95 12.43 -3.40
CA GLY A 126 -6.59 12.62 -3.91
C GLY A 126 -6.56 13.48 -5.17
N ARG A 127 -7.53 13.33 -6.07
CA ARG A 127 -7.62 14.17 -7.29
C ARG A 127 -7.83 15.66 -7.01
N GLN A 128 -8.39 16.03 -5.86
CA GLN A 128 -8.54 17.45 -5.48
C GLN A 128 -7.21 18.07 -5.06
N ASP A 129 -6.22 17.24 -4.74
CA ASP A 129 -4.86 17.65 -4.42
C ASP A 129 -4.03 17.78 -5.71
N ARG A 130 -3.39 18.94 -5.90
CA ARG A 130 -2.60 19.26 -7.10
C ARG A 130 -1.29 18.49 -7.15
N GLU A 131 -0.82 17.97 -6.02
CA GLU A 131 0.42 17.21 -5.91
C GLU A 131 0.19 15.70 -5.99
N PHE A 132 -1.07 15.25 -6.11
CA PHE A 132 -1.38 13.83 -6.14
C PHE A 132 -0.94 13.17 -7.45
N VAL A 133 0.00 12.22 -7.32
CA VAL A 133 0.45 11.36 -8.41
C VAL A 133 0.04 9.91 -8.11
N ALA A 134 -0.91 9.39 -8.90
CA ALA A 134 -1.45 8.05 -8.69
C ALA A 134 -0.38 6.94 -8.70
N LYS A 135 0.66 7.10 -9.52
CA LYS A 135 1.80 6.18 -9.59
C LYS A 135 2.50 6.05 -8.24
N ASP A 136 2.80 7.18 -7.60
CA ASP A 136 3.56 7.21 -6.36
C ASP A 136 2.74 6.66 -5.19
N ALA A 137 1.42 6.90 -5.22
CA ALA A 137 0.49 6.30 -4.25
C ALA A 137 0.36 4.77 -4.42
N LEU A 138 0.44 4.25 -5.65
CA LEU A 138 0.27 2.82 -5.93
C LEU A 138 1.54 2.00 -5.75
N GLN A 139 2.72 2.59 -5.92
CA GLN A 139 4.00 1.88 -5.87
C GLN A 139 4.24 1.11 -4.54
N PRO A 140 3.99 1.67 -3.35
CA PRO A 140 4.16 0.94 -2.09
C PRO A 140 3.28 -0.31 -2.03
N VAL A 141 2.05 -0.21 -2.54
CA VAL A 141 1.08 -1.32 -2.58
C VAL A 141 1.54 -2.42 -3.54
N LEU A 142 2.03 -2.02 -4.72
CA LEU A 142 2.56 -2.96 -5.72
C LEU A 142 3.83 -3.66 -5.20
N LYS A 143 4.75 -2.90 -4.59
CA LYS A 143 5.97 -3.45 -3.99
C LYS A 143 5.64 -4.46 -2.89
N LEU A 144 4.64 -4.16 -2.05
CA LEU A 144 4.16 -5.05 -1.01
C LEU A 144 3.51 -6.32 -1.60
N LEU A 145 2.66 -6.18 -2.61
CA LEU A 145 1.98 -7.30 -3.26
C LEU A 145 2.97 -8.29 -3.90
N LEU A 146 4.03 -7.77 -4.51
CA LEU A 146 5.03 -8.56 -5.24
C LEU A 146 6.18 -9.04 -4.34
N GLY A 147 6.38 -8.39 -3.20
CA GLY A 147 7.42 -8.74 -2.25
C GLY A 147 7.22 -10.13 -1.63
N PRO A 148 8.27 -10.73 -1.07
CA PRO A 148 8.20 -12.06 -0.44
C PRO A 148 7.09 -12.14 0.62
N ASP A 149 6.92 -11.07 1.42
CA ASP A 149 5.95 -11.00 2.52
C ASP A 149 4.49 -10.72 2.07
N GLY A 150 4.25 -10.54 0.76
CA GLY A 150 2.96 -10.22 0.18
C GLY A 150 1.96 -11.37 0.09
N GLU A 151 2.25 -12.55 0.65
CA GLU A 151 1.47 -13.77 0.39
C GLU A 151 -0.01 -13.65 0.73
N ASN A 152 -0.35 -13.18 1.94
CA ASN A 152 -1.74 -12.99 2.37
C ASN A 152 -2.46 -11.96 1.50
N LEU A 153 -1.77 -10.87 1.14
CA LEU A 153 -2.33 -9.83 0.27
C LEU A 153 -2.61 -10.37 -1.13
N ARG A 154 -1.72 -11.21 -1.69
CA ARG A 154 -1.95 -11.87 -2.98
C ARG A 154 -3.19 -12.76 -2.94
N VAL A 155 -3.43 -13.49 -1.86
CA VAL A 155 -4.64 -14.32 -1.71
C VAL A 155 -5.90 -13.45 -1.73
N LEU A 156 -5.91 -12.34 -0.97
CA LEU A 156 -7.04 -11.41 -0.93
C LEU A 156 -7.28 -10.73 -2.28
N VAL A 157 -6.21 -10.30 -2.96
CA VAL A 157 -6.28 -9.68 -4.30
C VAL A 157 -6.82 -10.66 -5.34
N VAL A 158 -6.38 -11.91 -5.33
CA VAL A 158 -6.91 -12.96 -6.24
C VAL A 158 -8.41 -13.18 -5.97
N LYS A 159 -8.81 -13.35 -4.70
CA LYS A 159 -10.21 -13.53 -4.32
C LYS A 159 -11.08 -12.36 -4.80
N GLU A 160 -10.61 -11.13 -4.63
CA GLU A 160 -11.35 -9.95 -5.06
C GLU A 160 -11.38 -9.80 -6.59
N ALA A 161 -10.30 -10.11 -7.30
CA ALA A 161 -10.28 -10.06 -8.76
C ALA A 161 -11.29 -11.01 -9.41
N VAL A 162 -11.47 -12.20 -8.82
CA VAL A 162 -12.52 -13.14 -9.23
C VAL A 162 -13.90 -12.51 -9.05
N ARG A 163 -14.16 -11.93 -7.87
CA ARG A 163 -15.43 -11.27 -7.57
C ARG A 163 -15.74 -10.11 -8.52
N VAL A 164 -14.74 -9.30 -8.86
CA VAL A 164 -14.86 -8.20 -9.84
C VAL A 164 -15.16 -8.76 -11.23
N THR A 165 -14.49 -9.84 -11.64
CA THR A 165 -14.72 -10.48 -12.94
C THR A 165 -16.12 -11.04 -13.04
N GLU A 166 -16.62 -11.69 -12.00
CA GLU A 166 -17.99 -12.19 -11.89
C GLU A 166 -18.99 -11.03 -11.98
N ALA A 167 -18.77 -9.94 -11.25
CA ALA A 167 -19.61 -8.74 -11.27
C ALA A 167 -19.69 -8.09 -12.67
N ILE A 168 -18.55 -7.92 -13.34
CA ILE A 168 -18.50 -7.36 -14.70
C ILE A 168 -19.22 -8.27 -15.69
N THR A 169 -18.93 -9.57 -15.65
CA THR A 169 -19.54 -10.56 -16.56
C THR A 169 -21.05 -10.62 -16.36
N PHE A 170 -21.48 -10.73 -15.10
CA PHE A 170 -22.87 -10.78 -14.73
C PHE A 170 -23.61 -9.50 -15.15
N GLY A 171 -23.06 -8.33 -14.83
CA GLY A 171 -23.68 -7.07 -15.24
C GLY A 171 -23.78 -6.93 -16.76
N THR A 172 -22.75 -7.36 -17.51
CA THR A 172 -22.80 -7.36 -18.98
C THR A 172 -23.90 -8.27 -19.51
N LEU A 173 -24.09 -9.45 -18.91
CA LEU A 173 -25.15 -10.37 -19.28
C LEU A 173 -26.54 -9.81 -18.95
N ILE A 174 -26.68 -9.15 -17.81
CA ILE A 174 -27.92 -8.47 -17.41
C ILE A 174 -28.23 -7.31 -18.36
N ASP A 175 -27.26 -6.46 -18.68
CA ASP A 175 -27.44 -5.36 -19.62
C ASP A 175 -27.82 -5.88 -21.01
N SER A 176 -27.16 -6.97 -21.46
CA SER A 176 -27.47 -7.63 -22.73
C SER A 176 -28.88 -8.22 -22.75
N TYR A 177 -29.30 -8.85 -21.64
CA TYR A 177 -30.67 -9.35 -21.49
C TYR A 177 -31.69 -8.20 -21.49
N ASN A 178 -31.40 -7.11 -20.80
CA ASN A 178 -32.28 -5.94 -20.72
C ASN A 178 -32.41 -5.21 -22.06
N ALA A 179 -31.32 -5.15 -22.83
CA ALA A 179 -31.27 -4.55 -24.17
C ALA A 179 -31.82 -5.48 -25.27
N ALA A 180 -32.00 -6.78 -24.99
CA ALA A 180 -32.56 -7.71 -25.95
C ALA A 180 -34.03 -7.35 -26.29
N PRO A 181 -34.46 -7.49 -27.55
CA PRO A 181 -35.86 -7.34 -27.92
C PRO A 181 -36.79 -8.23 -27.07
N GLU A 182 -37.99 -7.71 -26.72
CA GLU A 182 -38.96 -8.42 -25.87
C GLU A 182 -39.29 -9.83 -26.35
N PHE A 183 -39.31 -10.07 -27.67
CA PHE A 183 -39.58 -11.40 -28.24
C PHE A 183 -38.47 -12.43 -27.96
N LEU A 184 -37.23 -12.01 -27.69
CA LEU A 184 -36.11 -12.90 -27.35
C LEU A 184 -36.02 -13.17 -25.85
N LYS A 185 -36.56 -12.30 -24.99
CA LYS A 185 -36.45 -12.45 -23.53
C LYS A 185 -36.99 -13.79 -23.01
N PRO A 186 -38.16 -14.30 -23.45
CA PRO A 186 -38.66 -15.62 -23.01
C PRO A 186 -37.76 -16.79 -23.41
N LEU A 187 -37.05 -16.67 -24.54
CA LEU A 187 -36.11 -17.70 -25.01
C LEU A 187 -34.85 -17.73 -24.14
N ILE A 188 -34.33 -16.56 -23.78
CA ILE A 188 -33.12 -16.42 -22.96
C ILE A 188 -33.41 -16.79 -21.50
N SER A 189 -34.58 -16.42 -20.97
CA SER A 189 -34.99 -16.76 -19.61
C SER A 189 -35.56 -18.17 -19.47
N ASN A 190 -35.70 -18.90 -20.59
CA ASN A 190 -36.36 -20.20 -20.66
C ASN A 190 -37.74 -20.18 -19.94
N GLY A 191 -38.49 -19.09 -20.15
CA GLY A 191 -39.80 -18.86 -19.53
C GLY A 191 -39.78 -18.42 -18.06
N ASN A 192 -38.63 -18.18 -17.44
CA ASN A 192 -38.55 -17.72 -16.05
C ASN A 192 -38.94 -16.23 -15.91
N PRO A 193 -39.99 -15.88 -15.15
CA PRO A 193 -40.38 -14.48 -14.94
C PRO A 193 -39.38 -13.68 -14.10
N ALA A 194 -38.54 -14.35 -13.30
CA ALA A 194 -37.50 -13.71 -12.49
C ALA A 194 -36.22 -13.35 -13.29
N GLY A 195 -36.19 -13.69 -14.59
CA GLY A 195 -35.06 -13.45 -15.49
C GLY A 195 -34.20 -14.69 -15.75
N PRO A 196 -33.12 -14.54 -16.53
CA PRO A 196 -32.30 -15.67 -16.99
C PRO A 196 -31.39 -16.28 -15.92
N PHE A 197 -31.28 -15.66 -14.74
CA PHE A 197 -30.40 -16.10 -13.66
C PHE A 197 -31.19 -16.39 -12.38
N LYS A 198 -30.87 -17.51 -11.71
CA LYS A 198 -31.39 -17.86 -10.39
C LYS A 198 -30.47 -17.31 -9.32
N ILE A 199 -30.61 -16.02 -9.03
CA ILE A 199 -29.83 -15.29 -8.02
C ILE A 199 -30.77 -14.40 -7.21
N SER A 200 -30.44 -14.15 -5.94
CA SER A 200 -31.25 -13.25 -5.11
C SER A 200 -31.15 -11.81 -5.60
N ASP A 201 -32.20 -11.00 -5.39
CA ASP A 201 -32.16 -9.58 -5.77
C ASP A 201 -31.06 -8.81 -5.02
N VAL A 202 -30.79 -9.17 -3.75
CA VAL A 202 -29.72 -8.58 -2.94
C VAL A 202 -28.34 -8.87 -3.55
N GLU A 203 -28.08 -10.11 -3.94
CA GLU A 203 -26.80 -10.51 -4.52
C GLU A 203 -26.61 -9.90 -5.91
N ARG A 204 -27.68 -9.83 -6.71
CA ARG A 204 -27.71 -9.11 -8.00
C ARG A 204 -27.32 -7.64 -7.80
N GLU A 205 -27.96 -6.95 -6.86
CA GLU A 205 -27.69 -5.53 -6.57
C GLU A 205 -26.24 -5.32 -6.12
N GLN A 206 -25.71 -6.16 -5.24
CA GLN A 206 -24.32 -6.10 -4.81
C GLN A 206 -23.31 -6.31 -5.95
N MET A 207 -23.60 -7.23 -6.88
CA MET A 207 -22.74 -7.46 -8.06
C MET A 207 -22.77 -6.26 -9.01
N LEU A 208 -23.95 -5.66 -9.23
CA LEU A 208 -24.07 -4.48 -10.07
C LEU A 208 -23.41 -3.25 -9.44
N GLU A 209 -23.60 -3.02 -8.14
CA GLU A 209 -22.92 -1.94 -7.41
C GLU A 209 -21.39 -2.10 -7.49
N LEU A 210 -20.88 -3.32 -7.25
CA LEU A 210 -19.45 -3.62 -7.36
C LEU A 210 -18.92 -3.31 -8.77
N ARG A 211 -19.60 -3.79 -9.82
CA ARG A 211 -19.23 -3.49 -11.21
C ARG A 211 -19.15 -1.98 -11.44
N ASP A 212 -20.20 -1.27 -11.06
CA ASP A 212 -20.33 0.16 -11.33
C ASP A 212 -19.25 0.95 -10.58
N THR A 213 -18.98 0.62 -9.32
CA THR A 213 -17.90 1.22 -8.52
C THR A 213 -16.53 0.97 -9.14
N VAL A 214 -16.24 -0.26 -9.59
CA VAL A 214 -14.97 -0.59 -10.26
C VAL A 214 -14.81 0.21 -11.56
N LEU A 215 -15.86 0.31 -12.37
CA LEU A 215 -15.84 1.08 -13.62
C LEU A 215 -15.63 2.59 -13.36
N ARG A 216 -16.23 3.15 -12.30
CA ARG A 216 -16.00 4.54 -11.87
C ARG A 216 -14.55 4.76 -11.44
N ILE A 217 -13.99 3.87 -10.62
CA ILE A 217 -12.58 3.92 -10.21
C ILE A 217 -11.65 3.85 -11.44
N TRP A 218 -11.94 2.96 -12.39
CA TRP A 218 -11.20 2.88 -13.64
C TRP A 218 -11.25 4.19 -14.42
N GLY A 219 -12.44 4.81 -14.50
CA GLY A 219 -12.62 6.13 -15.09
C GLY A 219 -11.81 7.22 -14.39
N LEU A 220 -11.79 7.23 -13.05
CA LEU A 220 -11.00 8.17 -12.24
C LEU A 220 -9.50 8.03 -12.53
N LEU A 221 -8.97 6.81 -12.49
CA LEU A 221 -7.57 6.52 -12.75
C LEU A 221 -7.16 6.98 -14.15
N ARG A 222 -7.92 6.59 -15.18
CA ARG A 222 -7.65 6.95 -16.58
C ARG A 222 -7.77 8.46 -16.84
N SER A 223 -8.58 9.17 -16.07
CA SER A 223 -8.75 10.62 -16.19
C SER A 223 -7.64 11.43 -15.52
N SER A 224 -6.70 10.78 -14.84
CA SER A 224 -5.52 11.45 -14.30
C SER A 224 -4.40 11.44 -15.34
N ASP A 225 -3.79 12.61 -15.58
CA ASP A 225 -2.77 12.80 -16.63
C ASP A 225 -1.49 11.98 -16.38
N THR A 226 -1.29 11.50 -15.15
CA THR A 226 -0.10 10.79 -14.70
C THR A 226 -0.25 9.27 -14.61
N PHE A 227 -1.45 8.73 -14.88
CA PHE A 227 -1.70 7.29 -14.71
C PHE A 227 -1.35 6.51 -15.97
N ASP A 228 -0.37 5.61 -15.84
CA ASP A 228 -0.01 4.62 -16.85
C ASP A 228 -0.68 3.27 -16.53
N PRO A 229 -1.57 2.74 -17.40
CA PRO A 229 -2.18 1.42 -17.23
C PRO A 229 -1.17 0.27 -17.05
N SER A 230 0.05 0.41 -17.57
CA SER A 230 1.11 -0.60 -17.45
C SER A 230 1.49 -0.87 -15.98
N LEU A 231 1.21 0.07 -15.07
CA LEU A 231 1.42 -0.09 -13.62
C LEU A 231 0.63 -1.26 -13.02
N LEU A 232 -0.45 -1.69 -13.67
CA LEU A 232 -1.26 -2.82 -13.22
C LEU A 232 -0.74 -4.18 -13.71
N GLN A 233 0.25 -4.19 -14.60
CA GLN A 233 0.82 -5.42 -15.17
C GLN A 233 1.26 -6.44 -14.10
N PRO A 234 1.91 -6.05 -12.98
CA PRO A 234 2.29 -7.01 -11.96
C PRO A 234 1.10 -7.65 -11.24
N ILE A 235 -0.02 -6.91 -11.09
CA ILE A 235 -1.26 -7.47 -10.55
C ILE A 235 -1.79 -8.54 -11.51
N VAL A 236 -1.78 -8.28 -12.81
CA VAL A 236 -2.17 -9.26 -13.83
C VAL A 236 -1.30 -10.52 -13.76
N GLN A 237 0.01 -10.38 -13.54
CA GLN A 237 0.92 -11.52 -13.38
C GLN A 237 0.57 -12.36 -12.14
N VAL A 238 0.29 -11.73 -10.99
CA VAL A 238 -0.12 -12.44 -9.76
C VAL A 238 -1.40 -13.24 -9.99
N LEU A 239 -2.36 -12.69 -10.73
CA LEU A 239 -3.58 -13.40 -11.10
C LEU A 239 -3.26 -14.61 -11.98
N GLN A 240 -2.40 -14.45 -12.99
CA GLN A 240 -1.99 -15.55 -13.88
C GLN A 240 -1.24 -16.68 -13.15
N GLU A 241 -0.38 -16.36 -12.19
CA GLU A 241 0.44 -17.34 -11.47
C GLU A 241 -0.34 -18.19 -10.45
N ARG A 242 -1.27 -17.57 -9.70
CA ARG A 242 -2.05 -18.28 -8.67
C ARG A 242 -3.30 -18.98 -9.21
N GLU A 243 -3.85 -18.52 -10.33
CA GLU A 243 -5.00 -19.16 -10.96
C GLU A 243 -4.69 -20.55 -11.51
N ALA A 244 -3.43 -20.88 -11.83
CA ALA A 244 -3.06 -22.20 -12.35
C ALA A 244 -3.19 -23.34 -11.32
N ARG A 245 -3.26 -23.05 -10.00
CA ARG A 245 -3.23 -24.08 -8.94
C ARG A 245 -4.55 -24.27 -8.18
N VAL A 246 -5.43 -23.28 -8.12
CA VAL A 246 -6.67 -23.33 -7.30
C VAL A 246 -7.95 -23.52 -8.13
N PHE A 247 -7.91 -23.23 -9.43
CA PHE A 247 -9.10 -23.25 -10.30
C PHE A 247 -9.51 -24.62 -10.86
N GLY A 248 -8.98 -25.72 -10.30
CA GLY A 248 -9.24 -27.08 -10.80
C GLY A 248 -10.57 -27.71 -10.38
N SER A 249 -11.29 -27.19 -9.37
CA SER A 249 -12.33 -28.00 -8.71
C SER A 249 -13.75 -27.40 -8.58
N ARG A 250 -14.05 -26.18 -9.05
CA ARG A 250 -15.42 -25.63 -8.86
C ARG A 250 -16.13 -24.91 -9.99
N ILE A 251 -15.61 -24.82 -11.21
CA ILE A 251 -16.44 -24.38 -12.34
C ILE A 251 -16.13 -25.24 -13.56
N ALA A 252 -17.06 -26.14 -13.88
CA ALA A 252 -17.14 -26.78 -15.20
C ALA A 252 -17.46 -25.68 -16.23
N GLY A 253 -16.42 -25.10 -16.84
CA GLY A 253 -16.55 -24.10 -17.90
C GLY A 253 -15.28 -23.28 -18.08
N GLY A 254 -14.29 -23.82 -18.79
CA GLY A 254 -12.98 -23.19 -19.09
C GLY A 254 -13.01 -21.96 -20.01
N VAL A 255 -14.08 -21.16 -19.94
CA VAL A 255 -14.35 -19.97 -20.76
C VAL A 255 -14.11 -18.67 -19.96
N SER A 256 -14.17 -18.72 -18.63
CA SER A 256 -14.01 -17.54 -17.75
C SER A 256 -12.59 -16.96 -17.76
N GLN A 257 -11.53 -17.79 -17.71
CA GLN A 257 -10.14 -17.32 -17.63
C GLN A 257 -9.67 -16.53 -18.86
N ARG A 258 -9.99 -17.00 -20.07
CA ARG A 258 -9.61 -16.30 -21.32
C ARG A 258 -10.41 -15.02 -21.52
N LEU A 259 -11.65 -14.97 -21.04
CA LEU A 259 -12.47 -13.76 -21.11
C LEU A 259 -12.01 -12.71 -20.09
N ALA A 260 -11.68 -13.11 -18.86
CA ALA A 260 -11.14 -12.21 -17.83
C ALA A 260 -9.81 -11.58 -18.24
N ALA A 261 -8.86 -12.40 -18.71
CA ALA A 261 -7.58 -11.91 -19.22
C ALA A 261 -7.76 -11.00 -20.45
N ARG A 262 -8.70 -11.33 -21.36
CA ARG A 262 -9.00 -10.49 -22.52
C ARG A 262 -9.67 -9.18 -22.14
N LEU A 263 -10.57 -9.16 -21.16
CA LEU A 263 -11.22 -7.94 -20.68
C LEU A 263 -10.18 -7.02 -20.02
N LEU A 264 -9.32 -7.56 -19.15
CA LEU A 264 -8.20 -6.80 -18.59
C LEU A 264 -7.27 -6.28 -19.69
N GLN A 265 -6.90 -7.09 -20.68
CA GLN A 265 -6.08 -6.64 -21.81
C GLN A 265 -6.78 -5.60 -22.69
N GLN A 266 -8.09 -5.68 -22.88
CA GLN A 266 -8.87 -4.70 -23.64
C GLN A 266 -8.98 -3.38 -22.87
N LEU A 267 -9.14 -3.42 -21.55
CA LEU A 267 -9.15 -2.23 -20.69
C LEU A 267 -7.78 -1.55 -20.65
N LEU A 268 -6.69 -2.34 -20.60
CA LEU A 268 -5.31 -1.83 -20.55
C LEU A 268 -4.78 -1.30 -21.89
N ARG A 269 -5.49 -1.54 -23.01
CA ARG A 269 -5.10 -0.99 -24.31
C ARG A 269 -5.42 0.52 -24.38
N ILE A 270 -4.36 1.32 -24.57
CA ILE A 270 -4.47 2.73 -24.93
C ILE A 270 -5.07 2.79 -26.36
N PRO A 271 -6.11 3.61 -26.64
CA PRO A 271 -6.54 3.82 -28.01
C PRO A 271 -5.37 4.42 -28.81
N PRO A 272 -5.09 3.95 -30.03
CA PRO A 272 -4.08 4.62 -30.86
C PRO A 272 -4.47 6.09 -31.01
N ALA A 273 -3.48 6.98 -30.89
CA ALA A 273 -3.68 8.41 -31.11
C ALA A 273 -4.39 8.62 -32.46
N PRO A 274 -5.35 9.56 -32.56
CA PRO A 274 -6.00 9.86 -33.83
C PRO A 274 -4.91 10.25 -34.83
N VAL A 275 -4.85 9.51 -35.94
CA VAL A 275 -3.90 9.78 -37.02
C VAL A 275 -4.24 11.17 -37.56
N PRO A 276 -3.32 12.15 -37.50
CA PRO A 276 -3.59 13.45 -38.07
C PRO A 276 -3.57 13.34 -39.59
N GLY A 277 -4.75 13.51 -40.19
CA GLY A 277 -4.94 13.76 -41.62
C GLY A 277 -4.97 12.53 -42.51
N SER A 278 -6.16 12.24 -43.02
CA SER A 278 -6.30 11.91 -44.44
C SER A 278 -7.15 13.01 -45.06
N SER A 279 -6.50 13.81 -45.89
CA SER A 279 -7.12 14.76 -46.83
C SER A 279 -8.15 14.10 -47.73
#